data_AF-A0A6L8ELF6-F1
#
_entry.id   AF-A0A6L8ELF6-F1
#
_cell.length_a   1.000
_cell.length_b   1.000
_cell.length_c   1.000
_cell.angle_alpha   90.00
_cell.angle_beta   90.00
_cell.angle_gamma   90.00
#
_symmetry.space_group_name_H-M   'P 1'
#
loop_
_entity.id
_entity.type
_entity.pdbx_description
1 polymer ?
#
loop_
_entity_poly.entity_id
_entity_poly.type
_entity_poly.pdbx_seq_one_letter_code
_entity_poly.pdbx_strand_id
1 'polypeptide(L)' 'IEQTVRQTLPEEFQKSEFLLEHGNIDMITRRRDMRDTIASMLSILCHKTC' A
#
# COMPACT_ATOMS: atom_id res chain seq x y z
N ILE A 1 19.07 -6.49 2.55
CA ILE A 1 19.29 -5.04 2.79
C ILE A 1 20.23 -4.86 3.97
N GLU A 2 19.95 -5.42 5.15
CA GLU A 2 20.84 -5.35 6.32
C GLU A 2 22.31 -5.66 6.05
N GLN A 3 22.60 -6.75 5.34
CA GLN A 3 23.99 -7.13 5.00
C GLN A 3 24.69 -6.09 4.12
N THR A 4 23.93 -5.37 3.29
CA THR A 4 24.42 -4.32 2.40
C THR A 4 24.64 -3.00 3.15
N VAL A 5 23.70 -2.60 4.01
CA VAL A 5 23.80 -1.37 4.83
C VAL A 5 24.55 -1.57 6.15
N ARG A 6 24.90 -2.81 6.51
CA ARG A 6 25.60 -3.21 7.74
C ARG A 6 24.96 -2.68 9.04
N GLN A 7 23.63 -2.60 9.04
CA GLN A 7 22.83 -2.16 10.18
C GLN A 7 21.61 -3.08 10.30
N THR A 8 21.13 -3.27 11.53
CA THR A 8 19.85 -3.95 11.78
C THR A 8 18.72 -3.04 11.35
N LEU A 9 17.77 -3.57 10.58
CA LEU A 9 16.60 -2.83 10.15
C LEU A 9 15.56 -2.78 11.28
N PRO A 10 14.74 -1.72 11.33
CA PRO A 10 13.60 -1.67 12.22
C PRO A 10 12.68 -2.88 12.03
N GLU A 11 12.03 -3.35 13.10
CA GLU A 11 11.08 -4.47 13.02
C GLU A 11 9.92 -4.20 12.05
N GLU A 12 9.49 -2.94 11.97
CA GLU A 12 8.41 -2.51 11.08
C GLU A 12 8.87 -2.31 9.63
N PHE A 13 10.16 -2.43 9.34
CA PHE A 13 10.68 -2.18 8.00
C PHE A 13 9.98 -3.08 6.97
N GLN A 14 9.49 -2.47 5.88
CA GLN A 14 8.68 -3.12 4.84
C GLN A 14 7.29 -3.66 5.27
N LYS A 15 6.84 -3.41 6.50
CA LYS A 15 5.41 -3.59 6.82
C LYS A 15 4.57 -2.52 6.13
N SER A 16 3.30 -2.83 5.91
CA SER A 16 2.38 -1.92 5.21
C SER A 16 2.29 -0.56 5.91
N GLU A 17 2.27 -0.55 7.23
CA GLU A 17 2.22 0.65 8.08
C GLU A 17 3.44 1.54 7.86
N PHE A 18 4.64 0.95 7.87
CA PHE A 18 5.88 1.66 7.61
C PHE A 18 5.90 2.26 6.20
N LEU A 19 5.46 1.49 5.21
CA LEU A 19 5.41 1.95 3.81
C LEU A 19 4.41 3.10 3.62
N LEU A 20 3.27 3.05 4.32
CA LEU A 20 2.24 4.10 4.31
C LEU A 20 2.78 5.38 4.96
N GLU A 21 3.42 5.29 6.12
CA GLU A 21 4.02 6.43 6.82
C GLU A 21 5.07 7.16 5.97
N HIS A 22 5.84 6.40 5.17
CA HIS A 22 6.85 6.95 4.27
C HIS A 22 6.31 7.35 2.88
N GLY A 23 4.99 7.28 2.66
CA GLY A 23 4.35 7.70 1.43
C GLY A 23 4.61 6.81 0.21
N ASN A 24 5.06 5.56 0.42
CA ASN A 24 5.31 4.62 -0.67
C ASN A 24 4.03 3.91 -1.14
N ILE A 25 2.97 3.90 -0.32
CA ILE A 25 1.66 3.36 -0.65
C ILE A 25 0.56 4.34 -0.21
N ASP A 26 -0.55 4.38 -0.93
CA ASP A 26 -1.63 5.35 -0.67
C ASP A 26 -2.63 4.89 0.41
N MET A 27 -2.81 3.57 0.58
CA MET A 27 -3.71 3.03 1.61
C MET A 27 -3.38 1.57 1.98
N ILE A 28 -3.90 1.17 3.14
CA ILE A 28 -3.95 -0.22 3.59
C ILE A 28 -5.41 -0.64 3.68
N THR A 29 -5.80 -1.73 3.00
CA THR A 29 -7.17 -2.25 3.01
C THR A 29 -7.20 -3.69 3.53
N ARG A 30 -8.26 -4.05 4.26
CA ARG A 30 -8.43 -5.44 4.70
C ARG A 30 -8.91 -6.29 3.53
N ARG A 31 -8.51 -7.57 3.53
CA ARG A 31 -8.79 -8.48 2.41
C ARG A 31 -10.27 -8.59 2.04
N ARG A 32 -11.17 -8.54 3.03
CA ARG A 32 -12.63 -8.59 2.85
C ARG A 32 -13.21 -7.36 2.16
N ASP A 33 -12.57 -6.21 2.31
CA ASP A 33 -13.02 -4.90 1.81
C ASP A 33 -12.41 -4.60 0.43
N MET A 34 -11.35 -5.33 0.06
CA MET A 34 -10.54 -5.12 -1.14
C MET A 34 -11.32 -5.12 -2.46
N ARG A 35 -12.35 -5.98 -2.60
CA ARG A 35 -13.17 -6.01 -3.82
C ARG A 35 -13.87 -4.67 -4.04
N ASP A 36 -14.48 -4.16 -2.97
CA ASP A 36 -15.26 -2.94 -3.04
C ASP A 36 -14.33 -1.73 -3.19
N THR A 37 -13.18 -1.72 -2.51
CA THR A 37 -12.11 -0.71 -2.71
C THR A 37 -11.67 -0.62 -4.18
N ILE A 38 -11.33 -1.75 -4.80
CA ILE A 38 -10.87 -1.78 -6.21
C ILE A 38 -11.99 -1.31 -7.15
N ALA A 39 -13.22 -1.77 -6.94
CA ALA A 39 -14.35 -1.37 -7.77
C ALA A 39 -14.59 0.14 -7.73
N SER A 40 -14.53 0.75 -6.53
CA SER A 40 -14.65 2.20 -6.36
C SER A 40 -13.51 2.96 -7.04
N MET A 41 -12.27 2.51 -6.89
CA MET A 41 -11.12 3.14 -7.57
C MET A 41 -11.26 3.09 -9.08
N LEU A 42 -11.62 1.93 -9.64
CA LEU A 42 -11.84 1.80 -11.08
C LEU A 42 -13.01 2.65 -11.56
N SER A 43 -14.09 2.79 -10.78
CA SER A 43 -15.21 3.68 -11.14
C SER A 43 -14.76 5.13 -11.26
N ILE A 44 -13.84 5.58 -10.41
CA ILE A 44 -13.29 6.95 -10.43
C ILE A 44 -12.28 7.10 -11.57
N LEU A 45 -11.34 6.17 -11.70
CA LEU A 45 -10.22 6.28 -12.64
C LEU A 45 -10.61 5.97 -14.08
N CYS A 46 -11.58 5.09 -14.28
CA CYS A 46 -11.97 4.59 -15.59
C CYS A 46 -13.27 5.21 -16.11
N HIS A 47 -13.72 6.34 -15.55
CA HIS A 47 -14.91 7.12 -15.93
C HIS A 47 -15.36 6.77 -17.36
N LYS A 48 -16.28 5.80 -17.50
CA LYS A 48 -16.92 5.56 -18.80
C LYS A 48 -17.87 6.73 -19.00
N THR A 49 -17.42 7.72 -19.74
CA THR A 49 -18.29 8.56 -20.55
C THR A 49 -19.08 7.60 -21.45
N CYS A 50 -20.29 7.26 -21.01
CA CYS A 50 -21.34 6.94 -21.95
C CYS A 50 -21.70 8.22 -22.71
#